data_AF-A0A970BM63-F1
#
_entry.id   AF-A0A970BM63-F1
#
_cell.length_a   1.000
_cell.length_b   1.000
_cell.length_c   1.000
_cell.angle_alpha   90.00
_cell.angle_beta   90.00
_cell.angle_gamma   90.00
#
_symmetry.space_group_name_H-M   'P 1'
#
loop_
_entity.id
_entity.type
_entity.pdbx_description
1 polymer ?
#
loop_
_entity_poly.entity_id
_entity_poly.type
_entity_poly.pdbx_seq_one_letter_code
_entity_poly.pdbx_strand_id
1 'polypeptide(L)'
;MTYDNNLFLLIRAIPEAIGTVCLALVLIKKPAPLKAIFLTGTIAGIIIFLIRILPFKFGVHLPIFLIILILMLNYSFKINNLLRNSAGALGAIICLTIFEWLTVPLLSYLFNISLENLKDAGDLIIFAFGLPSLFLLLLVAFGGYLLLLRKENKDHALDQ
;
A
#
# COMPACT_ATOMS: atom_id res chain seq x y z
N MET A 1 14.78 -19.62 -14.82
CA MET A 1 13.41 -19.06 -14.95
C MET A 1 13.31 -17.91 -13.96
N THR A 2 13.50 -16.63 -14.29
CA THR A 2 13.36 -15.57 -13.24
C THR A 2 13.45 -14.09 -13.67
N TYR A 3 13.34 -13.69 -14.94
CA TYR A 3 13.36 -12.26 -15.28
C TYR A 3 11.97 -11.60 -15.22
N ASP A 4 10.90 -12.29 -15.65
CA ASP A 4 9.55 -11.72 -15.69
C ASP A 4 8.94 -11.49 -14.29
N ASN A 5 9.22 -12.39 -13.35
CA ASN A 5 8.71 -12.34 -11.97
C ASN A 5 9.07 -11.01 -11.26
N ASN A 6 10.31 -10.55 -11.43
CA ASN A 6 10.80 -9.34 -10.76
C ASN A 6 10.16 -8.06 -11.31
N LEU A 7 9.82 -8.03 -12.60
CA LEU A 7 9.22 -6.84 -13.20
C LEU A 7 7.78 -6.63 -12.70
N PHE A 8 6.96 -7.68 -12.70
CA PHE A 8 5.59 -7.60 -12.23
C PHE A 8 5.53 -7.24 -10.73
N LEU A 9 6.44 -7.81 -9.94
CA LEU A 9 6.54 -7.50 -8.52
C LEU A 9 6.89 -6.03 -8.27
N LEU A 10 7.82 -5.46 -9.04
CA LEU A 10 8.21 -4.05 -8.94
C LEU A 10 7.06 -3.12 -9.37
N ILE A 11 6.44 -3.40 -10.52
CA ILE A 11 5.31 -2.61 -11.06
C ILE A 11 4.13 -2.59 -10.08
N ARG A 12 3.91 -3.67 -9.32
CA ARG A 12 2.88 -3.72 -8.28
C ARG A 12 3.32 -3.03 -6.98
N ALA A 13 4.55 -3.26 -6.53
CA ALA A 13 5.02 -2.79 -5.22
C ALA A 13 5.03 -1.26 -5.10
N ILE A 14 5.37 -0.53 -6.17
CA ILE A 14 5.40 0.93 -6.18
C ILE A 14 4.01 1.56 -5.95
N PRO A 15 2.98 1.29 -6.77
CA PRO A 15 1.65 1.87 -6.56
C PRO A 15 1.03 1.39 -5.25
N GLU A 16 1.28 0.15 -4.82
CA GLU A 16 0.84 -0.38 -3.52
C GLU A 16 1.42 0.45 -2.36
N ALA A 17 2.72 0.74 -2.39
CA ALA A 17 3.37 1.57 -1.38
C ALA A 17 2.90 3.04 -1.42
N ILE A 18 2.67 3.61 -2.61
CA ILE A 18 2.10 4.97 -2.76
C ILE A 18 0.70 5.04 -2.14
N GLY A 19 -0.16 4.07 -2.48
CA GLY A 19 -1.50 3.97 -1.92
C GLY A 19 -1.48 3.82 -0.40
N THR A 20 -0.56 3.00 0.12
CA THR A 20 -0.42 2.75 1.56
C THR A 20 0.07 3.99 2.31
N VAL A 21 1.07 4.72 1.78
CA VAL A 21 1.53 6.00 2.36
C VAL A 21 0.40 7.04 2.36
N CYS A 22 -0.31 7.17 1.24
CA CYS A 22 -1.43 8.08 1.11
C CYS A 22 -2.54 7.75 2.11
N LEU A 23 -2.94 6.48 2.21
CA LEU A 23 -3.96 6.04 3.14
C LEU A 23 -3.54 6.24 4.60
N ALA A 24 -2.29 5.97 4.95
CA ALA A 24 -1.78 6.20 6.31
C ALA A 24 -1.92 7.68 6.70
N LEU A 25 -1.58 8.61 5.80
CA LEU A 25 -1.76 10.05 6.00
C LEU A 25 -3.23 10.46 6.16
N VAL A 26 -4.13 9.86 5.36
CA VAL A 26 -5.58 10.05 5.47
C VAL A 26 -6.09 9.61 6.84
N LEU A 27 -5.72 8.41 7.28
CA LEU A 27 -6.16 7.84 8.57
C LEU A 27 -5.71 8.70 9.74
N ILE A 28 -4.50 9.25 9.68
CA ILE A 28 -4.02 10.16 10.73
C ILE A 28 -4.51 11.59 10.53
N LYS A 29 -5.25 11.92 9.47
CA LYS A 29 -5.71 13.27 9.11
C LYS A 29 -4.56 14.26 9.00
N LYS A 30 -3.46 13.87 8.33
CA LYS A 30 -2.32 14.74 8.07
C LYS A 30 -2.23 15.06 6.58
N PRO A 31 -2.62 16.27 6.16
CA PRO A 31 -2.43 16.68 4.79
C PRO A 31 -0.93 16.80 4.48
N ALA A 32 -0.58 16.45 3.25
CA ALA A 32 0.79 16.50 2.78
C ALA A 32 0.78 16.71 1.26
N PRO A 33 1.79 17.36 0.66
CA PRO A 33 1.82 17.58 -0.77
C PRO A 33 1.94 16.26 -1.54
N LEU A 34 1.14 16.10 -2.60
CA LEU A 34 1.14 14.88 -3.44
C LEU A 34 2.55 14.48 -3.89
N LYS A 35 3.39 15.44 -4.28
CA LYS A 35 4.79 15.16 -4.67
C LYS A 35 5.57 14.40 -3.60
N ALA A 36 5.39 14.76 -2.33
CA ALA A 36 6.03 14.06 -1.21
C ALA A 36 5.43 12.67 -0.99
N ILE A 37 4.12 12.50 -1.17
CA ILE A 37 3.44 11.20 -1.09
C ILE A 37 3.97 10.24 -2.15
N PHE A 38 4.01 10.69 -3.40
CA PHE A 38 4.53 9.90 -4.52
C PHE A 38 6.01 9.54 -4.34
N LEU A 39 6.84 10.50 -3.92
CA LEU A 39 8.27 10.24 -3.69
C LEU A 39 8.48 9.23 -2.55
N THR A 40 7.83 9.45 -1.41
CA THR A 40 7.92 8.56 -0.24
C THR A 40 7.44 7.15 -0.58
N GLY A 41 6.29 7.05 -1.26
CA GLY A 41 5.71 5.79 -1.68
C GLY A 41 6.58 5.05 -2.70
N THR A 42 7.18 5.76 -3.65
CA THR A 42 8.09 5.15 -4.64
C THR A 42 9.32 4.57 -3.97
N ILE A 43 9.96 5.33 -3.08
CA ILE A 43 11.13 4.85 -2.33
C ILE A 43 10.76 3.63 -1.48
N ALA A 44 9.64 3.71 -0.73
CA ALA A 44 9.16 2.59 0.08
C ALA A 44 8.87 1.35 -0.79
N GLY A 45 8.22 1.53 -1.94
CA GLY A 45 7.92 0.47 -2.91
C GLY A 45 9.16 -0.25 -3.42
N ILE A 46 10.21 0.51 -3.76
CA ILE A 46 11.51 -0.04 -4.17
C ILE A 46 12.13 -0.86 -3.02
N ILE A 47 12.13 -0.35 -1.79
CA ILE A 47 12.71 -1.06 -0.64
C ILE A 47 11.94 -2.37 -0.38
N ILE A 48 10.61 -2.33 -0.42
CA ILE A 48 9.76 -3.53 -0.22
C ILE A 48 10.02 -4.56 -1.32
N PHE A 49 10.13 -4.12 -2.57
CA PHE A 49 10.49 -4.99 -3.69
C PHE A 49 11.81 -5.71 -3.43
N LEU A 50 12.86 -4.98 -3.03
CA LEU A 50 14.16 -5.57 -2.69
C LEU A 50 14.04 -6.61 -1.56
N ILE A 51 13.20 -6.35 -0.56
CA ILE A 51 12.96 -7.28 0.55
C ILE A 51 12.20 -8.52 0.09
N ARG A 52 11.23 -8.38 -0.83
CA ARG A 52 10.44 -9.50 -1.34
C ARG A 52 11.25 -10.47 -2.21
N ILE A 53 12.35 -10.00 -2.82
CA ILE A 53 13.28 -10.86 -3.58
C ILE A 53 14.20 -11.67 -2.66
N LEU A 54 14.39 -11.25 -1.40
CA LEU A 54 15.20 -12.01 -0.45
C LEU A 54 14.53 -13.36 -0.12
N PRO A 55 15.31 -14.42 0.15
CA PRO A 55 14.81 -15.78 0.38
C PRO A 55 14.19 -15.94 1.79
N PHE A 56 13.30 -15.02 2.16
CA PHE A 56 12.52 -15.11 3.39
C PHE A 56 11.20 -15.84 3.16
N LYS A 57 10.65 -16.44 4.22
CA LYS A 57 9.33 -17.06 4.16
C LYS A 57 8.26 -16.02 3.79
N PHE A 58 7.27 -16.45 3.03
CA PHE A 58 6.10 -15.62 2.71
C PHE A 58 5.47 -15.05 3.98
N GLY A 59 5.18 -13.74 3.99
CA GLY A 59 4.62 -13.02 5.14
C GLY A 59 5.64 -12.33 6.07
N VAL A 60 6.93 -12.72 6.06
CA VAL A 60 7.97 -12.04 6.87
C VAL A 60 8.17 -10.58 6.46
N HIS A 61 7.92 -10.28 5.18
CA HIS A 61 8.04 -8.92 4.66
C HIS A 61 6.96 -7.96 5.18
N LEU A 62 5.84 -8.43 5.75
CA LEU A 62 4.76 -7.57 6.26
C LEU A 62 5.20 -6.76 7.50
N PRO A 63 5.73 -7.39 8.58
CA PRO A 63 6.30 -6.63 9.70
C PRO A 63 7.42 -5.68 9.28
N ILE A 64 8.28 -6.09 8.34
CA ILE A 64 9.38 -5.25 7.85
C ILE A 64 8.81 -4.05 7.09
N PHE A 65 7.80 -4.27 6.23
CA PHE A 65 7.12 -3.20 5.52
C PHE A 65 6.47 -2.21 6.49
N LEU A 66 5.81 -2.69 7.55
CA LEU A 66 5.26 -1.83 8.59
C LEU A 66 6.34 -0.93 9.20
N ILE A 67 7.49 -1.49 9.58
CA ILE A 67 8.60 -0.71 10.15
C ILE A 67 9.08 0.35 9.15
N ILE A 68 9.31 -0.04 7.89
CA ILE A 68 9.75 0.87 6.83
C ILE A 68 8.73 2.00 6.65
N LEU A 69 7.44 1.66 6.61
CA LEU A 69 6.38 2.63 6.42
C LEU A 69 6.34 3.65 7.58
N ILE A 70 6.45 3.18 8.83
CA ILE A 70 6.54 4.07 10.01
C ILE A 70 7.74 5.01 9.89
N LEU A 71 8.92 4.48 9.57
CA LEU A 71 10.14 5.29 9.44
C LEU A 71 10.02 6.31 8.31
N MET A 72 9.53 5.90 7.14
CA MET A 72 9.33 6.77 5.97
C MET A 72 8.32 7.87 6.26
N LEU A 73 7.21 7.55 6.93
CA LEU A 73 6.20 8.52 7.32
C LEU A 73 6.75 9.54 8.33
N ASN A 74 7.51 9.08 9.33
CA ASN A 74 8.13 9.95 10.32
C ASN A 74 9.14 10.89 9.67
N TYR A 75 10.05 10.35 8.86
CA TYR A 75 11.11 11.10 8.19
C TYR A 75 10.56 12.12 7.20
N SER A 76 9.66 11.69 6.31
CA SER A 76 9.20 12.50 5.17
C SER A 76 8.16 13.55 5.57
N PHE A 77 7.33 13.25 6.57
CA PHE A 77 6.23 14.13 6.96
C PHE A 77 6.40 14.74 8.35
N LYS A 78 7.49 14.46 9.08
CA LYS A 78 7.76 15.00 10.43
C LYS A 78 6.59 14.74 11.39
N ILE A 79 6.21 13.48 11.54
CA ILE A 79 5.12 13.06 12.44
C ILE A 79 5.71 12.78 13.82
N ASN A 80 5.73 13.79 14.69
CA ASN A 80 6.39 13.73 16.00
C ASN A 80 5.73 12.74 16.99
N ASN A 81 4.51 12.27 16.73
CA ASN A 81 3.81 11.31 17.58
C ASN A 81 3.93 9.91 16.98
N LEU A 82 4.80 9.09 17.57
CA LEU A 82 5.05 7.72 17.13
C LEU A 82 3.77 6.86 17.17
N LEU A 83 2.95 6.97 18.21
CA LEU A 83 1.71 6.19 18.32
C LEU A 83 0.73 6.50 17.19
N ARG A 84 0.52 7.79 16.88
CA ARG A 84 -0.33 8.23 15.76
C ARG A 84 0.21 7.72 14.43
N ASN A 85 1.53 7.82 14.22
CA ASN A 85 2.18 7.35 13.00
C ASN A 85 2.04 5.83 12.82
N SER A 86 2.34 5.06 13.88
CA SER A 86 2.20 3.61 13.89
C SER A 86 0.75 3.17 13.67
N ALA A 87 -0.23 3.84 14.28
CA ALA A 87 -1.65 3.56 14.06
C ALA A 87 -2.07 3.81 12.61
N GLY A 88 -1.59 4.89 11.98
CA GLY A 88 -1.83 5.17 10.56
C GLY A 88 -1.24 4.12 9.64
N ALA A 89 0.03 3.75 9.86
CA ALA A 89 0.73 2.73 9.09
C ALA A 89 0.07 1.36 9.23
N LEU A 90 -0.23 0.94 10.46
CA LEU A 90 -0.96 -0.30 10.74
C LEU A 90 -2.33 -0.31 10.08
N GLY A 91 -3.11 0.77 10.23
CA GLY A 91 -4.43 0.87 9.63
C GLY A 91 -4.38 0.76 8.11
N ALA A 92 -3.41 1.38 7.45
CA ALA A 92 -3.25 1.28 6.00
C ALA A 92 -2.90 -0.15 5.55
N ILE A 93 -2.00 -0.84 6.26
CA ILE A 93 -1.66 -2.25 5.98
C ILE A 93 -2.85 -3.16 6.23
N ILE A 94 -3.60 -2.96 7.32
CA ILE A 94 -4.82 -3.73 7.61
C ILE A 94 -5.84 -3.56 6.48
N CYS A 95 -6.06 -2.33 6.00
CA CYS A 95 -6.95 -2.08 4.86
C CYS A 95 -6.49 -2.82 3.60
N LEU A 96 -5.20 -2.76 3.25
CA LEU A 96 -4.65 -3.50 2.11
C LEU A 96 -4.87 -5.01 2.26
N THR A 97 -4.55 -5.58 3.44
CA THR A 97 -4.76 -7.00 3.73
C THR A 97 -6.22 -7.39 3.61
N ILE A 98 -7.15 -6.55 4.08
CA ILE A 98 -8.60 -6.80 3.93
C ILE A 98 -8.98 -6.81 2.45
N PHE A 99 -8.48 -5.87 1.65
CA PHE A 99 -8.78 -5.85 0.22
C PHE A 99 -8.22 -7.08 -0.51
N GLU A 100 -7.02 -7.54 -0.17
CA GLU A 100 -6.47 -8.80 -0.69
C GLU A 100 -7.31 -10.00 -0.25
N TRP A 101 -7.68 -10.06 1.03
CA TRP A 101 -8.48 -11.14 1.59
C TRP A 101 -9.89 -11.22 0.99
N LEU A 102 -10.45 -10.10 0.54
CA LEU A 102 -11.74 -10.07 -0.17
C LEU A 102 -11.58 -10.43 -1.65
N THR A 103 -10.58 -9.86 -2.33
CA THR A 103 -10.48 -9.94 -3.79
C THR A 103 -9.85 -11.24 -4.29
N VAL A 104 -8.82 -11.75 -3.61
CA VAL A 104 -8.11 -12.97 -4.05
C VAL A 104 -9.02 -14.20 -4.01
N PRO A 105 -9.76 -14.48 -2.91
CA PRO A 105 -10.70 -15.60 -2.89
C PRO A 105 -11.86 -15.43 -3.87
N LEU A 106 -12.34 -14.20 -4.07
CA LEU A 106 -13.39 -13.91 -5.06
C LEU A 106 -12.92 -14.26 -6.47
N LEU A 107 -11.71 -13.86 -6.86
CA LEU A 107 -11.12 -14.20 -8.16
C LEU A 107 -10.87 -15.71 -8.28
N SER A 108 -10.37 -16.35 -7.22
CA SER A 108 -10.18 -17.80 -7.16
C SER A 108 -11.48 -18.55 -7.43
N TYR A 109 -12.59 -18.09 -6.85
CA TYR A 109 -13.93 -18.62 -7.11
C TYR A 109 -14.38 -18.37 -8.55
N LEU A 110 -14.23 -17.14 -9.07
CA LEU A 110 -14.67 -16.77 -10.43
C LEU A 110 -13.91 -17.50 -11.54
N PHE A 111 -12.61 -17.72 -11.36
CA PHE A 111 -11.76 -18.40 -12.34
C PHE A 111 -11.60 -19.90 -12.09
N ASN A 112 -12.24 -20.44 -11.04
CA ASN A 112 -12.17 -21.84 -10.65
C ASN A 112 -10.71 -22.35 -10.46
N ILE A 113 -9.85 -21.49 -9.92
CA ILE A 113 -8.45 -21.80 -9.60
C ILE A 113 -8.34 -21.95 -8.09
N SER A 114 -7.91 -23.10 -7.58
CA SER A 114 -7.71 -23.26 -6.14
C SER A 114 -6.58 -22.36 -5.63
N LEU A 115 -6.68 -21.87 -4.39
CA LEU A 115 -5.64 -21.04 -3.77
C LEU A 115 -4.29 -21.78 -3.64
N GLU A 116 -4.32 -23.11 -3.56
CA GLU A 116 -3.13 -23.97 -3.56
C GLU A 116 -2.44 -23.93 -4.92
N ASN A 117 -3.20 -24.09 -6.01
CA ASN A 117 -2.69 -24.06 -7.38
C ASN A 117 -2.30 -22.66 -7.84
N LEU A 118 -2.78 -21.61 -7.16
CA LEU A 118 -2.44 -20.21 -7.50
C LEU A 118 -0.94 -19.93 -7.30
N LYS A 119 -0.28 -20.62 -6.36
CA LYS A 119 1.17 -20.47 -6.13
C LYS A 119 2.01 -21.06 -7.26
N ASP A 120 1.46 -22.07 -7.94
CA ASP A 120 2.08 -22.74 -9.07
C ASP A 120 1.58 -22.17 -10.41
N ALA A 121 0.66 -21.20 -10.37
CA ALA A 121 0.19 -20.49 -11.54
C ALA A 121 1.28 -19.57 -12.09
N GLY A 122 1.22 -19.28 -13.40
CA GLY A 122 2.18 -18.38 -14.04
C GLY A 122 2.16 -16.97 -13.44
N ASP A 123 3.30 -16.29 -13.49
CA ASP A 123 3.53 -14.96 -12.88
C ASP A 123 2.46 -13.92 -13.25
N LEU A 124 1.98 -13.94 -14.50
CA LEU A 124 0.92 -13.06 -14.99
C LEU A 124 -0.39 -13.23 -14.20
N ILE A 125 -0.74 -14.47 -13.85
CA ILE A 125 -1.97 -14.80 -13.12
C ILE A 125 -1.86 -14.27 -11.68
N ILE A 126 -0.73 -14.51 -11.02
CA ILE A 126 -0.48 -14.02 -9.66
C ILE A 126 -0.51 -12.48 -9.63
N PHE A 127 0.09 -11.83 -10.62
CA PHE A 127 0.01 -10.38 -10.79
C PHE A 127 -1.43 -9.90 -10.97
N ALA A 128 -2.18 -10.50 -11.89
CA ALA A 128 -3.57 -10.14 -12.18
C ALA A 128 -4.48 -10.30 -10.95
N PHE A 129 -4.27 -11.34 -10.15
CA PHE A 129 -5.04 -11.58 -8.91
C PHE A 129 -4.81 -10.50 -7.85
N GLY A 130 -3.68 -9.79 -7.89
CA GLY A 130 -3.38 -8.67 -7.01
C GLY A 130 -3.86 -7.30 -7.50
N LEU A 131 -4.31 -7.18 -8.75
CA LEU A 131 -4.74 -5.89 -9.30
C LEU A 131 -6.02 -5.36 -8.64
N PRO A 132 -7.04 -6.18 -8.33
CA PRO A 132 -8.27 -5.66 -7.74
C PRO A 132 -8.05 -5.08 -6.33
N SER A 133 -7.23 -5.71 -5.48
CA SER A 133 -6.90 -5.16 -4.16
C SER A 133 -6.13 -3.85 -4.26
N LEU A 134 -5.18 -3.77 -5.19
CA LEU A 134 -4.44 -2.54 -5.49
C LEU A 134 -5.38 -1.43 -5.94
N PHE A 135 -6.33 -1.73 -6.84
CA PHE A 135 -7.30 -0.76 -7.31
C PHE A 135 -8.17 -0.22 -6.16
N LEU A 136 -8.67 -1.10 -5.29
CA LEU A 136 -9.43 -0.70 -4.10
C LEU A 136 -8.61 0.17 -3.15
N LEU A 137 -7.34 -0.19 -2.91
CA LEU A 137 -6.43 0.61 -2.08
C LEU A 137 -6.27 2.02 -2.64
N LEU A 138 -5.96 2.15 -3.94
CA LEU A 138 -5.75 3.46 -4.56
C LEU A 138 -7.03 4.29 -4.54
N LEU A 139 -8.19 3.67 -4.80
CA LEU A 139 -9.48 4.35 -4.77
C LEU A 139 -9.78 4.91 -3.37
N VAL A 140 -9.60 4.11 -2.33
CA VAL A 140 -9.86 4.53 -0.94
C VAL A 140 -8.83 5.56 -0.48
N ALA A 141 -7.56 5.37 -0.81
CA ALA A 141 -6.48 6.28 -0.44
C ALA A 141 -6.66 7.67 -1.07
N PHE A 142 -6.79 7.74 -2.39
CA PHE A 142 -6.91 9.02 -3.09
C PHE A 142 -8.30 9.65 -2.90
N GLY A 143 -9.37 8.85 -2.85
CA GLY A 143 -10.69 9.35 -2.49
C GLY A 143 -10.71 9.98 -1.09
N GLY A 144 -10.12 9.30 -0.10
CA GLY A 144 -9.96 9.83 1.25
C GLY A 144 -9.07 11.07 1.31
N TYR A 145 -8.00 11.12 0.51
CA TYR A 145 -7.11 12.26 0.43
C TYR A 145 -7.79 13.51 -0.16
N LEU A 146 -8.62 13.35 -1.20
CA LEU A 146 -9.43 14.45 -1.74
C LEU A 146 -10.41 15.01 -0.69
N LEU A 147 -11.03 14.13 0.11
CA LEU A 147 -11.91 14.55 1.20
C LEU A 147 -11.15 15.30 2.30
N LEU A 148 -9.92 14.85 2.61
CA LEU A 148 -9.05 15.51 3.58
C LEU A 148 -8.70 16.94 3.14
N LEU A 149 -8.27 17.12 1.88
CA LEU A 149 -7.96 18.46 1.33
C LEU A 149 -9.18 19.38 1.30
N ARG A 150 -10.36 18.85 0.97
CA ARG A 150 -11.62 19.64 1.01
C ARG A 150 -11.94 20.13 2.41
N LYS A 151 -11.64 19.34 3.44
CA LYS A 151 -11.87 19.74 4.83
C LYS A 151 -10.91 20.84 5.26
N GLU A 152 -9.61 20.66 4.99
CA GLU A 152 -8.57 21.63 5.31
C GLU A 152 -8.85 23.01 4.67
N ASN A 153 -9.25 23.04 3.40
CA ASN A 153 -9.59 24.30 2.71
C ASN A 153 -10.82 25.00 3.31
N LYS A 154 -11.80 24.24 3.82
CA LYS A 154 -12.99 24.82 4.48
C LYS A 154 -12.62 25.43 5.83
N ASP A 155 -11.81 24.73 6.62
CA ASP A 155 -11.37 25.20 7.92
C ASP A 155 -10.58 26.52 7.76
N HIS A 156 -9.67 26.61 6.78
CA HIS A 156 -8.93 27.85 6.48
C HIS A 156 -9.81 29.02 5.99
N ALA A 157 -10.94 28.76 5.34
CA ALA A 157 -11.84 29.81 4.86
C ALA A 157 -12.74 30.39 5.97
N LEU A 158 -12.90 29.67 7.09
CA LEU A 158 -13.67 30.14 8.26
C LEU A 158 -12.83 30.97 9.25
N ASP A 159 -11.50 30.83 9.17
CA ASP A 159 -10.54 31.56 10.01
C ASP A 159 -10.12 32.92 9.43
N GLN A 160 -10.64 33.31 8.25
CA GLN A 160 -10.41 34.60 7.56
C GLN A 160 -11.62 35.52 7.69
#